data_AF-K9XZ76-F1
#
_entry.id   AF-K9XZ76-F1
#
_cell.length_a   1.000
_cell.length_b   1.000
_cell.length_c   1.000
_cell.angle_alpha   90.00
_cell.angle_beta   90.00
_cell.angle_gamma   90.00
#
_symmetry.space_group_name_H-M   'P 1'
#
loop_
_entity.id
_entity.type
_entity.pdbx_description
1 polymer ?
#
loop_
_entity_poly.entity_id
_entity_poly.type
_entity_poly.pdbx_seq_one_letter_code
_entity_poly.pdbx_strand_id
1 'polypeptide(L)'
;MKVKGIIRNNSIELLENISIAEGTEVTIEITESSLINRDSQWQQLQKVIGSWKDNLEIDVIFNEIDQERHKYHGRDLNFEDFEVS
;
A
#
# COMPACT_ATOMS: atom_id res chain seq x y z
N MET A 1 -4.95 21.73 -28.17
CA MET A 1 -6.25 21.02 -28.37
C MET A 1 -6.23 19.74 -27.54
N LYS A 2 -7.34 19.34 -26.93
CA LYS A 2 -7.46 18.04 -26.23
C LYS A 2 -8.57 17.24 -26.90
N VAL A 3 -8.26 16.03 -27.33
CA VAL A 3 -9.17 15.15 -28.07
C VAL A 3 -9.37 13.90 -27.22
N LYS A 4 -10.61 13.42 -27.13
CA LYS A 4 -10.88 12.19 -26.38
C LYS A 4 -10.55 10.98 -27.25
N GLY A 5 -9.86 10.02 -26.66
CA GLY A 5 -9.58 8.73 -27.28
C GLY A 5 -9.70 7.59 -26.29
N ILE A 6 -9.73 6.38 -26.82
CA ILE A 6 -9.70 5.13 -26.05
C ILE A 6 -8.55 4.25 -26.54
N ILE A 7 -7.95 3.48 -25.65
CA ILE A 7 -6.94 2.49 -26.03
C ILE A 7 -7.65 1.18 -26.36
N ARG A 8 -7.46 0.68 -27.58
CA ARG A 8 -7.93 -0.63 -28.04
C ARG A 8 -6.86 -1.29 -28.88
N ASN A 9 -6.59 -2.58 -28.64
CA ASN A 9 -5.60 -3.35 -29.39
C ASN A 9 -4.25 -2.63 -29.54
N ASN A 10 -3.76 -2.03 -28.45
CA ASN A 10 -2.50 -1.27 -28.41
C ASN A 10 -2.45 -0.04 -29.34
N SER A 11 -3.61 0.48 -29.76
CA SER A 11 -3.76 1.67 -30.58
C SER A 11 -4.66 2.69 -29.88
N ILE A 12 -4.39 3.99 -30.10
CA ILE A 12 -5.24 5.08 -29.61
C ILE A 12 -6.29 5.37 -30.68
N GLU A 13 -7.55 5.02 -30.40
CA GLU A 13 -8.69 5.38 -31.24
C GLU A 13 -9.24 6.73 -30.80
N LEU A 14 -9.30 7.70 -31.70
CA LEU A 14 -9.94 8.99 -31.44
C LEU A 14 -11.45 8.84 -31.57
N LEU A 15 -12.21 9.39 -30.63
CA LEU A 15 -13.68 9.28 -30.61
C LEU A 15 -14.36 10.26 -31.57
N GLU A 16 -13.60 11.18 -32.13
CA GLU A 16 -14.05 12.23 -33.02
C GLU A 16 -13.11 12.33 -34.22
N ASN A 17 -13.68 12.60 -35.39
CA ASN A 17 -12.91 12.75 -36.61
C ASN A 17 -12.30 14.16 -36.64
N ILE A 18 -10.99 14.25 -36.52
CA ILE A 18 -10.26 15.52 -36.51
C ILE A 18 -9.45 15.67 -37.80
N SER A 19 -9.59 16.82 -38.45
CA SER A 19 -8.79 17.17 -39.60
C SER A 19 -7.52 17.88 -39.13
N ILE A 20 -6.41 17.15 -39.11
CA ILE A 20 -5.08 17.69 -38.78
C ILE A 20 -4.30 17.88 -40.08
N ALA A 21 -3.63 19.02 -40.25
CA ALA A 21 -2.81 19.27 -41.43
C ALA A 21 -1.60 18.31 -41.47
N GLU A 22 -1.20 17.90 -42.67
CA GLU A 22 -0.01 17.08 -42.85
C GLU A 22 1.24 17.80 -42.32
N GLY A 23 2.11 17.06 -41.63
CA GLY A 23 3.30 17.62 -40.97
C GLY A 23 3.07 18.22 -39.58
N THR A 24 1.85 18.14 -39.04
CA THR A 24 1.60 18.59 -37.66
C THR A 24 2.27 17.66 -36.65
N GLU A 25 3.10 18.23 -35.77
CA GLU A 25 3.72 17.51 -34.66
C GLU A 25 2.69 17.22 -33.56
N VAL A 26 2.67 15.98 -33.07
CA VAL A 26 1.76 15.53 -32.02
C VAL A 26 2.58 14.95 -30.87
N THR A 27 2.42 15.52 -29.68
CA THR A 27 3.01 15.00 -28.44
C THR A 27 1.96 14.22 -27.66
N ILE A 28 2.33 13.02 -27.20
CA ILE A 28 1.49 12.19 -26.33
C ILE A 28 2.17 12.12 -24.96
N GLU A 29 1.47 12.57 -23.92
CA GLU A 29 1.92 12.48 -22.53
C GLU A 29 1.14 11.38 -21.81
N ILE A 30 1.85 10.41 -21.25
CA ILE A 30 1.28 9.31 -20.47
C ILE A 30 1.81 9.44 -19.05
N THR A 31 0.94 9.68 -18.08
CA THR A 31 1.33 9.73 -16.66
C THR A 31 1.48 8.32 -16.10
N GLU A 32 2.50 8.08 -15.26
CA GLU A 32 2.82 6.75 -14.69
C GLU A 32 1.67 6.11 -13.92
N SER A 33 0.77 6.91 -13.35
CA SER A 33 -0.47 6.45 -12.71
C SER A 33 -1.35 5.59 -13.61
N SER A 34 -1.24 5.74 -14.93
CA SER A 34 -1.97 4.96 -15.95
C SER A 34 -1.37 3.58 -16.20
N LEU A 35 -0.11 3.36 -15.82
CA LEU A 35 0.65 2.14 -16.07
C LEU A 35 0.65 1.18 -14.88
N ILE A 36 0.24 1.66 -13.70
CA ILE A 36 0.12 0.82 -12.51
C ILE A 36 -1.09 -0.10 -12.69
N ASN A 37 -0.84 -1.28 -13.23
CA ASN A 37 -1.80 -2.37 -13.20
C ASN A 37 -1.96 -2.82 -11.74
N ARG A 38 -2.97 -2.25 -11.08
CA ARG A 38 -3.31 -2.56 -9.68
C ARG A 38 -3.55 -4.05 -9.46
N ASP A 39 -4.03 -4.77 -10.47
CA ASP A 39 -4.23 -6.22 -10.37
C ASP A 39 -2.90 -6.98 -10.31
N SER A 40 -1.89 -6.54 -11.07
CA SER A 40 -0.54 -7.12 -11.02
C SER A 40 0.12 -6.88 -9.65
N GLN A 41 -0.03 -5.67 -9.11
CA GLN A 41 0.49 -5.35 -7.78
C GLN A 41 -0.23 -6.14 -6.68
N TRP A 42 -1.56 -6.29 -6.81
CA TRP A 42 -2.35 -7.10 -5.89
C TRP A 42 -1.94 -8.58 -5.93
N GLN A 43 -1.70 -9.15 -7.11
CA GLN A 43 -1.21 -10.53 -7.25
C GLN A 43 0.16 -10.73 -6.60
N GLN A 44 1.05 -9.72 -6.64
CA GLN A 44 2.33 -9.79 -5.92
C GLN A 44 2.13 -9.77 -4.40
N LEU A 45 1.23 -8.92 -3.89
CA LEU A 45 0.90 -8.85 -2.47
C LEU A 45 0.26 -10.15 -1.96
N GLN A 46 -0.63 -10.77 -2.73
CA GLN A 46 -1.25 -12.03 -2.37
C GLN A 46 -0.25 -13.17 -2.12
N LYS A 47 0.96 -13.11 -2.69
CA LYS A 47 2.00 -14.13 -2.46
C LYS A 47 2.63 -14.06 -1.06
N VAL A 48 2.60 -12.87 -0.43
CA VAL A 48 3.32 -12.60 0.83
C VAL A 48 2.40 -12.30 2.00
N ILE A 49 1.12 -11.97 1.74
CA ILE A 49 0.13 -11.75 2.79
C ILE A 49 -0.12 -13.06 3.54
N GLY A 50 0.02 -13.01 4.86
CA GLY A 50 -0.23 -14.15 5.74
C GLY A 50 0.89 -15.19 5.77
N SER A 51 2.00 -14.99 5.07
CA SER A 51 3.16 -15.91 5.10
C SER A 51 3.78 -16.08 6.49
N TRP A 52 3.50 -15.15 7.40
CA TRP A 52 3.95 -15.19 8.79
C TRP A 52 2.97 -15.90 9.74
N LYS A 53 1.75 -16.21 9.31
CA LYS A 53 0.65 -16.66 10.19
C LYS A 53 0.94 -17.98 10.92
N ASP A 54 1.65 -18.90 10.26
CA ASP A 54 1.95 -20.22 10.82
C ASP A 54 3.43 -20.35 11.20
N ASN A 55 4.12 -19.21 11.39
CA ASN A 55 5.51 -19.19 11.79
C ASN A 55 5.63 -19.25 13.33
N LEU A 56 6.05 -20.41 13.83
CA LEU A 56 6.21 -20.68 15.26
C LEU A 56 7.19 -19.73 15.96
N GLU A 57 8.26 -19.29 15.29
CA GLU A 57 9.22 -18.33 15.87
C GLU A 57 8.54 -16.98 16.11
N ILE A 58 7.73 -16.54 15.14
CA ILE A 58 6.94 -15.31 15.25
C ILE A 58 5.90 -15.45 16.36
N ASP A 59 5.18 -16.57 16.42
CA ASP A 59 4.18 -16.83 17.47
C ASP A 59 4.79 -16.78 18.88
N VAL A 60 5.97 -17.37 19.08
CA VAL A 60 6.69 -17.34 20.36
C VAL A 60 7.03 -15.90 20.75
N ILE A 61 7.58 -15.10 19.84
CA ILE A 61 7.93 -13.70 20.10
C ILE A 61 6.69 -12.90 20.49
N PHE A 62 5.59 -13.03 19.74
CA PHE A 62 4.37 -12.30 20.04
C PHE A 62 3.74 -12.74 21.37
N ASN A 63 3.82 -14.02 21.70
CA ASN A 63 3.36 -14.54 22.99
C ASN A 63 4.19 -14.01 24.17
N GLU A 64 5.53 -13.93 24.04
CA GLU A 64 6.40 -13.33 25.06
C GLU A 64 6.07 -11.84 25.28
N ILE A 65 5.89 -11.09 24.19
CA ILE A 65 5.47 -9.68 24.27
C ILE A 65 4.11 -9.55 24.96
N ASP A 66 3.16 -10.44 24.64
CA ASP A 66 1.84 -10.44 25.25
C ASP A 66 1.91 -10.75 26.75
N GLN A 67 2.74 -11.71 27.15
CA GLN A 67 2.96 -12.03 28.56
C GLN A 67 3.54 -10.84 29.33
N GLU A 68 4.55 -10.17 28.78
CA GLU A 68 5.15 -9.00 29.44
C GLU A 68 4.15 -7.83 29.54
N ARG A 69 3.32 -7.59 28.52
CA ARG A 69 2.28 -6.54 28.59
C ARG A 69 1.23 -6.80 29.66
N HIS A 70 0.88 -8.06 29.87
CA HIS A 70 -0.10 -8.47 30.88
C HIS A 70 0.52 -8.79 32.24
N LYS A 71 1.85 -8.70 32.35
CA LYS A 71 2.55 -8.88 33.61
C LYS A 71 2.19 -7.73 34.53
N TYR A 72 1.62 -8.08 35.68
CA TYR A 72 1.38 -7.10 36.72
C TYR A 72 2.72 -6.68 37.33
N HIS A 73 3.21 -5.51 36.92
CA HIS A 73 4.44 -4.93 37.47
C HIS A 73 4.23 -4.29 38.85
N GLY A 74 3.00 -4.26 39.38
CA GLY A 74 2.69 -3.51 40.59
C GLY A 74 2.80 -2.00 40.40
N ARG A 75 2.51 -1.26 41.46
CA ARG A 75 3.16 0.03 41.69
C ARG A 75 4.27 -0.23 42.69
N ASP A 76 5.45 0.32 42.43
CA ASP A 76 6.43 0.47 43.50
C ASP A 76 5.81 1.39 44.56
N LEU A 77 5.39 0.79 45.67
CA LEU A 77 4.96 1.53 46.84
C LEU A 77 6.24 1.95 47.55
N ASN A 78 6.66 3.20 47.37
CA ASN A 78 7.66 3.76 48.25
C ASN A 78 7.00 4.02 49.61
N PHE A 79 7.38 3.25 50.63
CA PHE A 79 6.83 3.43 51.98
C PHE A 79 7.29 4.76 52.62
N GLU A 80 8.31 5.42 52.07
CA GLU A 80 8.72 6.78 52.44
C GLU A 80 7.66 7.83 52.05
N ASP A 81 6.82 7.57 51.04
CA ASP A 81 5.72 8.46 50.64
C ASP A 81 4.54 8.43 51.63
N PHE A 82 4.54 7.47 52.58
CA PHE A 82 3.47 7.27 53.56
C PHE A 82 3.82 7.82 54.96
N GLU A 83 5.01 8.39 55.18
CA GLU A 83 5.30 9.13 56.40
C GLU A 83 4.73 10.56 56.32
N VAL A 84 3.44 10.69 56.61
CA VAL A 84 2.82 11.98 56.95
C VAL A 84 2.12 11.88 58.30
N SER A 85 2.65 12.66 59.25
CA SER A 85 2.15 13.09 60.57
C SER A 85 2.76 12.41 61.79
#